data_AF-A0A7R9UJS0-F1
#
_entry.id   AF-A0A7R9UJS0-F1
#
_cell.length_a   1.000
_cell.length_b   1.000
_cell.length_c   1.000
_cell.angle_alpha   90.00
_cell.angle_beta   90.00
_cell.angle_gamma   90.00
#
_symmetry.space_group_name_H-M   'P 1'
#
loop_
_entity.id
_entity.type
_entity.pdbx_description
1 polymer ?
#
loop_
_entity_poly.entity_id
_entity_poly.type
_entity_poly.pdbx_seq_one_letter_code
_entity_poly.pdbx_strand_id
1 'polypeptide(L)'
;VILFVVPVLMGWYHKKHLVPIHVEYTVRRMGEMVMLMLGEGVLSLVLSESTIESRSLAECGRSCWLSKGKSAISFAASFLLLFALLWCYFRSNRFARHHHAVRRSSLRGIAWNLSHYPLSIALICAGKSIKSIQPYAASTKIDRAYVRAFSYSVGLSLLIACYFQVLHPGWDAFFNAPRMRAKRLGYFTAKIFIALMCLLELSFPEYTEGYIFMLYMCLLTAVSALIVSLEKSPKIDRGLWYYVDHAINNDSLYHDHDANQLPVDRQSSRTSTLHGAHGHG
;
A
#
# COMPACT_ATOMS: atom_id res chain seq x y z
N VAL A 1 5.61 -22.13 -1.03
CA VAL A 1 5.22 -21.02 -1.95
C VAL A 1 5.55 -21.34 -3.41
N ILE A 2 6.80 -21.69 -3.77
CA ILE A 2 7.20 -21.99 -5.17
C ILE A 2 6.36 -23.10 -5.82
N LEU A 3 6.06 -24.19 -5.08
CA LEU A 3 5.25 -25.31 -5.56
C LEU A 3 3.77 -24.98 -5.87
N PHE A 4 3.22 -23.88 -5.32
CA PHE A 4 1.84 -23.45 -5.60
C PHE A 4 1.76 -22.42 -6.73
N VAL A 5 2.84 -21.68 -6.99
CA VAL A 5 2.85 -20.58 -7.97
C VAL A 5 2.99 -21.12 -9.40
N VAL A 6 3.81 -22.14 -9.62
CA VAL A 6 4.08 -22.71 -10.96
C VAL A 6 2.82 -23.32 -11.61
N PRO A 7 2.00 -24.15 -10.93
CA PRO A 7 0.82 -24.75 -11.55
C PRO A 7 -0.29 -23.74 -11.87
N VAL A 8 -0.40 -22.68 -11.05
CA VAL A 8 -1.36 -21.58 -11.27
C VAL A 8 -0.95 -20.72 -12.47
N LEU A 9 0.36 -20.44 -12.61
CA LEU A 9 0.89 -19.72 -13.78
C LEU A 9 0.80 -20.55 -15.07
N MET A 10 0.94 -21.89 -14.98
CA MET A 10 0.84 -22.81 -16.12
C MET A 10 -0.61 -23.02 -16.63
N GLY A 11 -1.62 -22.46 -15.97
CA GLY A 11 -3.02 -22.55 -16.43
C GLY A 11 -3.66 -23.94 -16.28
N TRP A 12 -3.02 -24.85 -15.53
CA TRP A 12 -3.46 -26.25 -15.40
C TRP A 12 -4.73 -26.43 -14.57
N TYR A 13 -5.21 -25.39 -13.89
CA TYR A 13 -6.50 -25.39 -13.19
C TYR A 13 -7.57 -24.65 -14.00
N HIS A 14 -8.03 -25.25 -15.10
CA HIS A 14 -9.29 -24.88 -15.74
C HIS A 14 -10.46 -25.51 -14.97
N LYS A 15 -10.82 -24.95 -13.81
CA LYS A 15 -12.13 -25.26 -13.21
C LYS A 15 -13.21 -24.52 -14.01
N LYS A 16 -14.17 -25.28 -14.55
CA LYS A 16 -15.30 -24.79 -15.37
C LYS A 16 -16.28 -23.86 -14.63
N HIS A 17 -16.15 -23.71 -13.31
CA HIS A 17 -16.93 -22.78 -12.50
C HIS A 17 -16.03 -21.68 -11.93
N LEU A 18 -16.04 -20.53 -12.61
CA LEU A 18 -15.43 -19.30 -12.12
C LEU A 18 -16.45 -18.61 -11.21
N VAL A 19 -16.23 -18.65 -9.90
CA VAL A 19 -16.98 -17.81 -8.97
C VAL A 19 -16.52 -16.37 -9.17
N PRO A 20 -17.41 -15.41 -9.46
CA PRO A 20 -17.02 -14.02 -9.64
C PRO A 20 -16.42 -13.49 -8.32
N ILE A 21 -15.14 -13.13 -8.36
CA ILE A 21 -14.48 -12.51 -7.20
C ILE A 21 -14.88 -11.03 -7.14
N HIS A 22 -15.45 -10.61 -6.02
CA HIS A 22 -15.68 -9.19 -5.74
C HIS A 22 -14.34 -8.47 -5.59
N VAL A 23 -13.98 -7.65 -6.59
CA VAL A 23 -12.70 -6.94 -6.66
C VAL A 23 -12.50 -6.04 -5.44
N GLU A 24 -13.53 -5.34 -4.96
CA GLU A 24 -13.39 -4.48 -3.78
C GLU A 24 -13.13 -5.26 -2.52
N TYR A 25 -13.79 -6.42 -2.35
CA TYR A 25 -13.55 -7.25 -1.18
C TYR A 25 -12.08 -7.63 -1.13
N THR A 26 -11.51 -8.04 -2.27
CA THR A 26 -10.09 -8.40 -2.36
C THR A 26 -9.18 -7.19 -2.09
N VAL A 27 -9.46 -6.04 -2.69
CA VAL A 27 -8.69 -4.80 -2.49
C VAL A 27 -8.74 -4.36 -1.02
N ARG A 28 -9.92 -4.42 -0.40
CA ARG A 28 -10.14 -4.10 1.01
C ARG A 28 -9.29 -5.01 1.90
N ARG A 29 -9.36 -6.33 1.70
CA ARG A 29 -8.58 -7.30 2.49
C ARG A 29 -7.08 -7.08 2.37
N MET A 30 -6.58 -6.75 1.18
CA MET A 30 -5.16 -6.44 1.00
C MET A 30 -4.76 -5.11 1.65
N GLY A 31 -5.65 -4.11 1.60
CA GLY A 31 -5.48 -2.85 2.34
C GLY A 31 -5.41 -3.06 3.86
N GLU A 32 -6.34 -3.85 4.42
CA GLU A 32 -6.36 -4.24 5.83
C GLU A 32 -5.08 -4.96 6.22
N MET A 33 -4.61 -5.92 5.42
CA MET A 33 -3.35 -6.62 5.66
C MET A 33 -2.16 -5.66 5.72
N VAL A 34 -2.04 -4.73 4.76
CA VAL A 34 -0.93 -3.76 4.76
C VAL A 34 -0.99 -2.80 5.95
N MET A 35 -2.19 -2.37 6.35
CA MET A 35 -2.37 -1.57 7.56
C MET A 35 -1.91 -2.34 8.81
N LEU A 36 -2.22 -3.63 8.92
CA LEU A 36 -1.75 -4.47 10.03
C LEU A 36 -0.22 -4.56 10.07
N MET A 37 0.43 -4.83 8.93
CA MET A 37 1.90 -4.92 8.88
C MET A 37 2.60 -3.62 9.25
N LEU A 38 2.03 -2.47 8.85
CA LEU A 38 2.52 -1.15 9.26
C LEU A 38 2.20 -0.85 10.73
N GLY A 39 1.04 -1.27 11.22
CA GLY A 39 0.65 -1.16 12.62
C GLY A 39 1.63 -1.88 13.55
N GLU A 40 2.10 -3.07 13.17
CA GLU A 40 3.17 -3.78 13.89
C GLU A 40 4.49 -2.98 13.92
N GLY A 41 4.80 -2.26 12.83
CA GLY A 41 5.91 -1.32 12.80
C GLY A 41 5.74 -0.17 13.79
N VAL A 42 4.56 0.42 13.87
CA VAL A 42 4.24 1.51 14.81
C VAL A 42 4.28 1.01 16.27
N LEU A 43 3.68 -0.15 16.56
CA LEU A 43 3.74 -0.77 17.89
C LEU A 43 5.20 -1.05 18.30
N SER A 44 6.03 -1.49 17.36
CA SER A 44 7.46 -1.69 17.62
C SER A 44 8.20 -0.41 18.02
N LEU A 45 7.79 0.76 17.50
CA LEU A 45 8.33 2.06 17.89
C LEU A 45 7.91 2.45 19.31
N VAL A 46 6.62 2.32 19.61
CA VAL A 46 6.06 2.71 20.93
C VAL A 46 6.67 1.85 22.03
N LEU A 47 6.81 0.54 21.79
CA LEU A 47 7.42 -0.36 22.77
C LEU A 47 8.92 -0.09 22.99
N SER A 48 9.62 0.48 22.00
CA SER A 48 11.05 0.80 22.12
C SER A 48 11.34 1.93 23.11
N GLU A 49 10.40 2.84 23.33
CA GLU A 49 10.59 4.00 24.21
C GLU A 49 10.65 3.58 25.69
N SER A 50 9.82 2.62 26.08
CA SER A 50 9.76 2.09 27.46
C SER A 50 11.10 1.53 27.96
N THR A 51 11.91 0.95 27.07
CA THR A 51 13.23 0.41 27.40
C THR A 51 14.32 1.46 27.60
N ILE A 52 14.14 2.68 27.08
CA ILE A 52 15.14 3.75 27.18
C ILE A 52 15.02 4.48 28.53
N GLU A 53 13.79 4.70 29.01
CA GLU A 53 13.56 5.39 30.29
C GLU A 53 14.15 4.64 31.49
N SER A 54 14.14 3.30 31.48
CA SER A 54 14.64 2.50 32.60
C SER A 54 16.16 2.56 32.76
N ARG A 55 16.91 2.86 31.69
CA ARG A 55 18.37 2.95 31.74
C ARG A 55 18.89 4.36 32.00
N SER A 56 18.14 5.41 31.63
CA SER A 56 18.63 6.80 31.69
C SER A 56 18.34 7.52 33.01
N LEU A 57 17.55 6.94 33.92
CA LEU A 57 17.23 7.57 35.22
C LEU A 57 18.34 7.43 36.26
N ALA A 58 19.26 6.47 36.08
CA ALA A 58 20.35 6.22 37.02
C ALA A 58 21.58 7.11 36.78
N GLU A 59 21.72 7.71 35.59
CA GLU A 59 22.90 8.49 35.21
C GLU A 59 22.49 9.76 34.43
N CYS A 60 22.93 10.93 34.93
CA CYS A 60 23.07 12.22 34.25
C CYS A 60 22.00 13.35 34.35
N GLY A 61 22.54 14.54 34.65
CA GLY A 61 21.93 15.87 34.59
C GLY A 61 21.77 16.45 33.18
N ARG A 62 22.26 17.68 32.91
CA ARG A 62 21.95 18.54 31.72
C ARG A 62 22.02 17.84 30.34
N SER A 63 22.90 16.85 30.17
CA SER A 63 23.03 16.04 28.93
C SER A 63 21.80 15.16 28.62
N CYS A 64 20.94 14.91 29.61
CA CYS A 64 19.72 14.11 29.47
C CYS A 64 18.70 14.76 28.54
N TRP A 65 18.54 16.10 28.59
CA TRP A 65 17.58 16.83 27.76
C TRP A 65 17.89 16.73 26.26
N LEU A 66 19.17 16.84 25.87
CA LEU A 66 19.57 16.74 24.47
C LEU A 66 19.36 15.32 23.93
N SER A 67 19.64 14.30 24.73
CA SER A 67 19.42 12.90 24.37
C SER A 67 17.93 12.56 24.20
N LYS A 68 17.08 13.08 25.10
CA LYS A 68 15.61 12.98 24.98
C LYS A 68 15.10 13.65 23.71
N GLY A 69 15.60 14.85 23.41
CA GLY A 69 15.24 15.57 22.18
C GLY A 69 15.58 14.78 20.91
N LYS A 70 16.80 14.23 20.81
CA LYS A 70 17.22 13.40 19.67
C LYS A 70 16.35 12.15 19.51
N SER A 71 15.99 11.50 20.63
CA SER A 71 15.12 10.31 20.63
C SER A 71 13.70 10.64 20.16
N ALA A 72 13.12 11.75 20.63
CA ALA A 72 11.80 12.21 20.20
C ALA A 72 11.76 12.57 18.70
N ILE A 73 12.80 13.25 18.20
CA ILE A 73 12.93 13.56 16.76
C ILE A 73 13.03 12.28 15.94
N SER A 74 13.85 11.32 16.37
CA SER A 74 13.98 10.02 15.69
C SER A 74 12.66 9.25 15.66
N PHE A 75 11.92 9.24 16.78
CA PHE A 75 10.59 8.64 16.86
C PHE A 75 9.60 9.29 15.91
N ALA A 76 9.50 10.63 15.91
CA ALA A 76 8.60 11.37 15.02
C ALA A 76 8.94 11.12 13.54
N ALA A 77 10.23 11.14 13.18
CA ALA A 77 10.68 10.83 11.82
C ALA A 77 10.33 9.40 11.40
N SER A 78 10.48 8.44 12.31
CA SER A 78 10.13 7.03 12.10
C SER A 78 8.63 6.85 11.85
N PHE A 79 7.80 7.50 12.66
CA PHE A 79 6.35 7.48 12.51
C PHE A 79 5.91 8.09 11.17
N LEU A 80 6.43 9.28 10.84
CA LEU A 80 6.14 9.96 9.58
C LEU A 80 6.55 9.13 8.37
N LEU A 81 7.68 8.43 8.45
CA LEU A 81 8.12 7.51 7.40
C LEU A 81 7.12 6.35 7.19
N LEU A 82 6.71 5.66 8.26
CA LEU A 82 5.75 4.56 8.16
C LEU A 82 4.41 5.06 7.58
N PHE A 83 3.98 6.24 8.00
CA PHE A 83 2.80 6.91 7.44
C PHE A 83 2.98 7.26 5.96
N ALA A 84 4.14 7.75 5.55
CA ALA A 84 4.44 8.04 4.15
C ALA A 84 4.44 6.78 3.27
N LEU A 85 4.92 5.64 3.79
CA LEU A 85 4.84 4.34 3.12
C LEU A 85 3.38 3.88 2.96
N LEU A 86 2.55 4.04 4.00
CA LEU A 86 1.11 3.76 3.94
C LEU A 86 0.43 4.60 2.85
N TRP A 87 0.75 5.90 2.83
CA TRP A 87 0.22 6.83 1.84
C TRP A 87 0.64 6.44 0.42
N CYS A 88 1.93 6.11 0.22
CA CYS A 88 2.44 5.66 -1.07
C CYS A 88 1.73 4.39 -1.56
N TYR A 89 1.47 3.43 -0.66
CA TYR A 89 0.73 2.21 -0.99
C TYR A 89 -0.70 2.51 -1.44
N PHE A 90 -1.48 3.25 -0.64
CA PHE A 90 -2.88 3.53 -0.97
C PHE A 90 -3.04 4.42 -2.19
N ARG A 91 -2.11 5.35 -2.42
CA ARG A 91 -2.13 6.15 -3.65
C ARG A 91 -1.73 5.36 -4.89
N SER A 92 -0.89 4.34 -4.73
CA SER A 92 -0.49 3.47 -5.85
C SER A 92 -1.57 2.45 -6.20
N ASN A 93 -2.46 2.12 -5.25
CA ASN A 93 -3.62 1.27 -5.50
C ASN A 93 -4.84 2.07 -5.95
N ARG A 94 -5.33 1.79 -7.17
CA ARG A 94 -6.55 2.42 -7.68
C ARG A 94 -7.77 1.68 -7.13
N PHE A 95 -8.55 2.34 -6.28
CA PHE A 95 -9.80 1.76 -5.72
C PHE A 95 -10.93 1.59 -6.76
N ALA A 96 -10.88 2.32 -7.87
CA ALA A 96 -11.93 2.25 -8.89
C ALA A 96 -11.96 0.86 -9.56
N ARG A 97 -13.03 0.09 -9.29
CA ARG A 97 -13.22 -1.29 -9.77
C ARG A 97 -12.93 -1.48 -11.27
N HIS A 98 -13.32 -0.51 -12.09
CA HIS A 98 -13.23 -0.57 -13.56
C HIS A 98 -11.80 -0.55 -14.10
N HIS A 99 -10.84 0.00 -13.34
CA HIS A 99 -9.45 0.15 -13.77
C HIS A 99 -8.47 -0.69 -12.96
N HIS A 100 -8.98 -1.58 -12.10
CA HIS A 100 -8.14 -2.40 -11.24
C HIS A 100 -7.50 -3.56 -12.01
N ALA A 101 -6.26 -3.92 -11.66
CA ALA A 101 -5.50 -5.01 -12.28
C ALA A 101 -6.28 -6.34 -12.33
N VAL A 102 -6.95 -6.69 -11.22
CA VAL A 102 -7.75 -7.92 -11.06
C VAL A 102 -8.90 -8.00 -12.08
N ARG A 103 -9.50 -6.87 -12.47
CA ARG A 103 -10.60 -6.86 -13.44
C ARG A 103 -10.10 -6.94 -14.88
N ARG A 104 -8.90 -6.41 -15.16
CA ARG A 104 -8.37 -6.31 -16.54
C ARG A 104 -7.77 -7.61 -17.05
N SER A 105 -7.14 -8.40 -16.18
CA SER A 105 -6.49 -9.65 -16.58
C SER A 105 -6.25 -10.54 -15.37
N SER A 106 -6.52 -11.85 -15.51
CA SER A 106 -6.24 -12.84 -14.47
C SER A 106 -4.77 -12.85 -14.08
N LEU A 107 -3.85 -12.78 -15.06
CA LEU A 107 -2.41 -12.77 -14.81
C LEU A 107 -2.00 -11.53 -14.01
N ARG A 108 -2.56 -10.35 -14.34
CA ARG A 108 -2.29 -9.11 -13.59
C ARG A 108 -2.88 -9.16 -12.19
N GLY A 109 -4.06 -9.76 -12.02
CA GLY A 109 -4.67 -9.99 -10.71
C GLY A 109 -3.81 -10.91 -9.83
N ILE A 110 -3.32 -12.02 -10.39
CA ILE A 110 -2.41 -12.94 -9.70
C ILE A 110 -1.10 -12.22 -9.32
N ALA A 111 -0.49 -11.50 -10.26
CA ALA A 111 0.75 -10.79 -10.01
C ALA A 111 0.57 -9.68 -8.94
N TRP A 112 -0.53 -8.93 -8.99
CA TRP A 112 -0.88 -7.93 -7.98
C TRP A 112 -1.00 -8.59 -6.60
N ASN A 113 -1.74 -9.69 -6.51
CA ASN A 113 -1.96 -10.41 -5.27
C ASN A 113 -0.64 -10.96 -4.70
N LEU A 114 0.17 -11.61 -5.53
CA LEU A 114 1.46 -12.19 -5.12
C LEU A 114 2.46 -11.14 -4.65
N SER A 115 2.45 -9.94 -5.22
CA SER A 115 3.34 -8.85 -4.82
C SER A 115 3.05 -8.29 -3.41
N HIS A 116 1.90 -8.60 -2.80
CA HIS A 116 1.64 -8.18 -1.42
C HIS A 116 2.44 -8.98 -0.38
N TYR A 117 2.85 -10.22 -0.69
CA TYR A 117 3.70 -11.02 0.21
C TYR A 117 5.09 -10.40 0.42
N PRO A 118 5.90 -10.13 -0.64
CA PRO A 118 7.19 -9.47 -0.46
C PRO A 118 7.04 -8.05 0.10
N LEU A 119 5.95 -7.33 -0.23
CA LEU A 119 5.66 -6.04 0.38
C LEU A 119 5.46 -6.16 1.90
N SER A 120 4.68 -7.15 2.35
CA SER A 120 4.42 -7.37 3.78
C SER A 120 5.72 -7.68 4.53
N ILE A 121 6.56 -8.55 3.97
CA ILE A 121 7.88 -8.86 4.54
C ILE A 121 8.73 -7.58 4.63
N ALA A 122 8.78 -6.79 3.56
CA ALA A 122 9.52 -5.53 3.54
C ALA A 122 9.02 -4.56 4.62
N LEU A 123 7.71 -4.40 4.79
CA LEU A 123 7.14 -3.49 5.80
C LEU A 123 7.47 -3.93 7.23
N ILE A 124 7.37 -5.24 7.53
CA ILE A 124 7.75 -5.78 8.84
C ILE A 124 9.25 -5.59 9.08
N CYS A 125 10.09 -5.90 8.09
CA CYS A 125 11.54 -5.72 8.19
C CYS A 125 11.90 -4.24 8.41
N ALA A 126 11.22 -3.31 7.76
CA ALA A 126 11.38 -1.88 8.01
C ALA A 126 11.07 -1.54 9.47
N GLY A 127 9.89 -1.91 9.99
CA GLY A 127 9.50 -1.65 11.38
C GLY A 127 10.48 -2.23 12.41
N LYS A 128 10.89 -3.49 12.22
CA LYS A 128 11.87 -4.17 13.08
C LYS A 128 13.24 -3.49 13.05
N SER A 129 13.67 -3.04 11.88
CA SER A 129 14.96 -2.37 11.73
C SER A 129 14.94 -0.99 12.38
N ILE A 130 13.83 -0.24 12.30
CA ILE A 130 13.70 1.03 13.02
C ILE A 130 13.81 0.81 14.52
N LYS A 131 13.08 -0.17 15.08
CA LYS A 131 13.20 -0.54 16.51
C LYS A 131 14.64 -0.83 16.91
N SER A 132 15.43 -1.40 16.00
CA SER A 132 16.84 -1.71 16.26
C SER A 132 17.76 -0.49 16.13
N ILE A 133 17.40 0.49 15.29
CA ILE A 133 18.15 1.74 15.08
C ILE A 133 17.86 2.77 16.18
N GLN A 134 16.64 2.81 16.69
CA GLN A 134 16.15 3.84 17.61
C GLN A 134 16.97 4.00 18.91
N PRO A 135 17.45 2.92 19.58
CA PRO A 135 18.33 3.05 20.75
C PRO A 135 19.65 3.76 20.45
N TYR A 136 20.07 3.77 19.18
CA TYR A 136 21.28 4.44 18.73
C TYR A 136 21.02 5.86 18.20
N ALA A 137 19.83 6.43 18.43
CA ALA A 137 19.50 7.78 17.96
C ALA A 137 20.50 8.85 18.45
N ALA A 138 21.08 8.66 19.64
CA ALA A 138 22.11 9.54 20.21
C ALA A 138 23.54 8.94 20.16
N SER A 139 23.70 7.73 19.61
CA SER A 139 24.99 7.04 19.51
C SER A 139 25.56 7.13 18.11
N THR A 140 26.89 7.20 18.01
CA THR A 140 27.60 7.22 16.73
C THR A 140 27.85 5.83 16.14
N LYS A 141 27.61 4.78 16.92
CA LYS A 141 27.87 3.39 16.51
C LYS A 141 26.55 2.67 16.27
N ILE A 142 26.09 2.73 15.02
CA ILE A 142 24.93 1.97 14.55
C ILE A 142 25.44 0.75 13.82
N ASP A 143 24.87 -0.42 14.13
CA ASP A 143 25.16 -1.61 13.34
C ASP A 143 24.65 -1.43 11.91
N ARG A 144 25.58 -1.46 10.96
CA ARG A 144 25.31 -1.33 9.52
C ARG A 144 24.35 -2.41 9.01
N ALA A 145 24.24 -3.56 9.67
CA ALA A 145 23.31 -4.59 9.28
C ALA A 145 21.84 -4.11 9.36
N TYR A 146 21.46 -3.43 10.45
CA TYR A 146 20.09 -2.90 10.62
C TYR A 146 19.79 -1.77 9.64
N VAL A 147 20.78 -0.90 9.41
CA VAL A 147 20.67 0.21 8.46
C VAL A 147 20.44 -0.31 7.03
N ARG A 148 21.20 -1.33 6.61
CA ARG A 148 21.03 -1.98 5.30
C ARG A 148 19.69 -2.69 5.18
N ALA A 149 19.32 -3.48 6.19
CA ALA A 149 18.03 -4.17 6.22
C ALA A 149 16.87 -3.18 6.10
N PHE A 150 16.93 -2.05 6.81
CA PHE A 150 15.96 -0.98 6.73
C PHE A 150 15.91 -0.35 5.32
N SER A 151 17.05 0.06 4.77
CA SER A 151 17.10 0.71 3.45
C SER A 151 16.60 -0.22 2.34
N TYR A 152 16.96 -1.51 2.37
CA TYR A 152 16.44 -2.48 1.42
C TYR A 152 14.92 -2.66 1.54
N SER A 153 14.42 -2.68 2.78
CA SER A 153 12.99 -2.82 3.06
C SER A 153 12.18 -1.64 2.53
N VAL A 154 12.66 -0.41 2.78
CA VAL A 154 12.03 0.82 2.26
C VAL A 154 12.10 0.86 0.73
N GLY A 155 13.28 0.59 0.16
CA GLY A 155 13.48 0.56 -1.28
C GLY A 155 12.59 -0.46 -2.00
N LEU A 156 12.52 -1.69 -1.48
CA LEU A 156 11.64 -2.73 -2.00
C LEU A 156 10.16 -2.35 -1.91
N SER A 157 9.73 -1.74 -0.80
CA SER A 157 8.35 -1.27 -0.63
C SER A 157 7.98 -0.21 -1.67
N LEU A 158 8.89 0.74 -1.94
CA LEU A 158 8.71 1.76 -2.97
C LEU A 158 8.70 1.17 -4.39
N LEU A 159 9.57 0.19 -4.69
CA LEU A 159 9.55 -0.51 -5.97
C LEU A 159 8.22 -1.24 -6.20
N ILE A 160 7.69 -1.93 -5.20
CA ILE A 160 6.40 -2.62 -5.30
C ILE A 160 5.26 -1.61 -5.46
N ALA A 161 5.32 -0.46 -4.77
CA ALA A 161 4.35 0.61 -4.98
C ALA A 161 4.39 1.11 -6.43
N CYS A 162 5.57 1.37 -7.00
CA CYS A 162 5.74 1.71 -8.42
C CYS A 162 5.20 0.62 -9.35
N TYR A 163 5.46 -0.65 -9.02
CA TYR A 163 4.94 -1.80 -9.76
C TYR A 163 3.41 -1.80 -9.82
N PHE A 164 2.72 -1.50 -8.71
CA PHE A 164 1.25 -1.36 -8.69
C PHE A 164 0.75 -0.25 -9.61
N GLN A 165 1.46 0.88 -9.70
CA GLN A 165 1.06 1.99 -10.58
C GLN A 165 1.06 1.61 -12.06
N VAL A 166 1.97 0.71 -12.46
CA VAL A 166 2.04 0.17 -13.83
C VAL A 166 0.99 -0.93 -14.02
N LEU A 167 0.80 -1.78 -13.02
CA LEU A 167 -0.04 -2.98 -13.13
C LEU A 167 -1.53 -2.67 -13.30
N HIS A 168 -2.05 -1.64 -12.62
CA HIS A 168 -3.47 -1.24 -12.69
C HIS A 168 -3.90 -0.81 -14.10
N PRO A 169 -3.34 0.25 -14.71
CA PRO A 169 -3.64 0.62 -16.09
C PRO A 169 -3.07 -0.40 -17.09
N GLY A 170 -1.98 -1.08 -16.77
CA GLY A 170 -1.15 -1.79 -17.74
C GLY A 170 -0.15 -0.88 -18.42
N TRP A 171 0.89 -1.49 -18.98
CA TRP A 171 2.04 -0.81 -19.59
C TRP A 171 1.59 0.21 -20.66
N ASP A 172 0.82 -0.24 -21.65
CA ASP A 172 0.44 0.61 -22.79
C ASP A 172 -0.41 1.81 -22.36
N ALA A 173 -1.38 1.60 -21.47
CA ALA A 173 -2.23 2.68 -20.99
C ALA A 173 -1.49 3.65 -20.05
N PHE A 174 -0.47 3.17 -19.33
CA PHE A 174 0.38 4.00 -18.48
C PHE A 174 1.21 4.97 -19.34
N PHE A 175 1.87 4.44 -20.37
CA PHE A 175 2.74 5.25 -21.22
C PHE A 175 2.00 6.01 -22.32
N ASN A 176 0.89 5.53 -22.87
CA ASN A 176 0.25 6.15 -24.04
C ASN A 176 -0.75 7.28 -23.73
N ALA A 177 -0.92 7.70 -22.48
CA ALA A 177 -1.82 8.80 -22.12
C ALA A 177 -1.22 10.19 -22.46
N PRO A 178 -1.69 10.90 -23.51
CA PRO A 178 -0.96 12.02 -24.12
C PRO A 178 -0.87 13.27 -23.23
N ARG A 179 -1.88 13.55 -22.40
CA ARG A 179 -1.95 14.80 -21.61
C ARG A 179 -1.11 14.81 -20.31
N MET A 180 -0.55 13.68 -19.89
CA MET A 180 0.15 13.55 -18.60
C MET A 180 1.48 12.78 -18.69
N ARG A 181 1.94 12.46 -19.91
CA ARG A 181 3.07 11.54 -20.16
C ARG A 181 4.36 12.00 -19.48
N ALA A 182 4.80 13.24 -19.70
CA ALA A 182 6.06 13.74 -19.17
C ALA A 182 6.06 13.86 -17.64
N LYS A 183 4.97 14.38 -17.04
CA LYS A 183 4.86 14.54 -15.58
C LYS A 183 4.82 13.19 -14.87
N ARG A 184 3.98 12.26 -15.34
CA ARG A 184 3.90 10.90 -14.77
C ARG A 184 5.21 10.14 -14.91
N LEU A 185 5.84 10.24 -16.08
CA LEU A 185 7.13 9.59 -16.30
C LEU A 185 8.19 10.17 -15.36
N GLY A 186 8.30 11.50 -15.26
CA GLY A 186 9.22 12.17 -14.34
C GLY A 186 9.03 11.76 -12.88
N TYR A 187 7.78 11.69 -12.43
CA TYR A 187 7.43 11.23 -11.09
C TYR A 187 7.74 9.74 -10.86
N PHE A 188 7.45 8.89 -11.83
CA PHE A 188 7.76 7.47 -11.79
C PHE A 188 9.27 7.23 -11.76
N THR A 189 10.04 7.91 -12.62
CA THR A 189 11.50 7.82 -12.65
C THR A 189 12.12 8.35 -11.36
N ALA A 190 11.59 9.44 -10.80
CA ALA A 190 12.07 9.97 -9.52
C ALA A 190 11.86 8.95 -8.38
N LYS A 191 10.72 8.27 -8.33
CA LYS A 191 10.48 7.21 -7.33
C LYS A 191 11.39 6.01 -7.50
N ILE A 192 11.58 5.55 -8.74
CA ILE A 192 12.53 4.45 -9.02
C ILE A 192 13.92 4.87 -8.58
N PHE A 193 14.34 6.10 -8.91
CA PHE A 193 15.62 6.63 -8.48
C PHE A 193 15.75 6.63 -6.95
N ILE A 194 14.76 7.14 -6.22
CA ILE A 194 14.75 7.11 -4.75
C ILE A 194 14.82 5.66 -4.22
N ALA A 195 14.04 4.75 -4.80
CA ALA A 195 14.04 3.35 -4.40
C ALA A 195 15.40 2.68 -4.65
N LEU A 196 16.04 2.98 -5.79
CA LEU A 196 17.38 2.51 -6.13
C LEU A 196 18.45 3.15 -5.24
N MET A 197 18.33 4.42 -4.88
CA MET A 197 19.22 5.07 -3.90
C MET A 197 19.19 4.33 -2.55
N CYS A 198 17.99 3.93 -2.11
CA CYS A 198 17.83 3.11 -0.90
C CYS A 198 18.46 1.72 -1.06
N LEU A 199 18.26 1.06 -2.20
CA LEU A 199 18.75 -0.31 -2.44
C LEU A 199 20.26 -0.39 -2.70
N LEU A 200 20.82 0.60 -3.38
CA LEU A 200 22.23 0.64 -3.75
C LEU A 200 23.10 1.26 -2.67
N GLU A 201 22.51 1.64 -1.53
CA GLU A 201 23.26 2.20 -0.42
C GLU A 201 23.99 3.51 -0.78
N LEU A 202 23.62 4.13 -1.92
CA LEU A 202 24.26 5.35 -2.44
C LEU A 202 23.96 6.58 -1.58
N SER A 203 22.95 6.46 -0.72
CA SER A 203 22.54 7.46 0.24
C SER A 203 23.34 7.46 1.53
N PHE A 204 24.40 6.65 1.72
CA PHE A 204 25.19 6.66 2.95
C PHE A 204 26.53 7.39 2.78
N PRO A 205 26.60 8.73 2.88
CA PRO A 205 27.77 9.33 3.48
C PRO A 205 27.93 8.72 4.88
N GLU A 206 29.15 8.69 5.40
CA GLU A 206 29.50 8.19 6.73
C GLU A 206 28.69 8.91 7.82
N TYR A 207 27.43 8.52 8.02
CA TYR A 207 26.54 9.22 8.93
C TYR A 207 27.01 8.97 10.35
N THR A 208 27.34 10.06 11.02
CA THR A 208 27.81 10.07 12.40
C THR A 208 26.70 9.82 13.41
N GLU A 209 25.41 10.00 13.08
CA GLU A 209 24.29 9.81 14.03
C GLU A 209 22.99 9.28 13.37
N GLY A 210 22.25 8.43 14.09
CA GLY A 210 21.10 7.68 13.55
C GLY A 210 19.84 8.49 13.26
N TYR A 211 19.61 9.56 14.00
CA TYR A 211 18.45 10.42 13.76
C TYR A 211 18.55 11.18 12.44
N ILE A 212 19.78 11.54 11.99
CA ILE A 212 20.03 12.19 10.70
C ILE A 212 19.63 11.26 9.56
N PHE A 213 20.03 9.99 9.68
CA PHE A 213 19.66 8.95 8.73
C PHE A 213 18.13 8.79 8.64
N MET A 214 17.45 8.73 9.78
CA MET A 214 15.98 8.62 9.82
C MET A 214 15.27 9.83 9.20
N LEU A 215 15.75 11.05 9.48
CA LEU A 215 15.22 12.27 8.88
C LEU A 215 15.41 12.29 7.36
N TYR A 216 16.59 11.90 6.88
CA TYR A 216 16.88 11.83 5.46
C TYR A 216 15.96 10.84 4.74
N MET A 217 15.77 9.64 5.30
CA MET A 217 14.89 8.62 4.73
C MET A 217 13.41 9.03 4.80
N CYS A 218 13.00 9.69 5.88
CA CYS A 218 11.68 10.30 6.00
C CYS A 218 11.47 11.36 4.90
N LEU A 219 12.44 12.25 4.68
CA LEU A 219 12.36 13.29 3.66
C LEU A 219 12.26 12.69 2.25
N LEU A 220 13.11 11.70 1.91
CA LEU A 220 13.05 11.01 0.62
C LEU A 220 11.67 10.38 0.37
N THR A 221 11.12 9.73 1.39
CA THR A 221 9.81 9.05 1.29
C THR A 221 8.67 10.06 1.26
N ALA A 222 8.76 11.16 2.02
CA ALA A 222 7.80 12.25 1.99
C ALA A 222 7.79 12.96 0.63
N VAL A 223 8.95 13.18 0.02
CA VAL A 223 9.07 13.69 -1.35
C VAL A 223 8.42 12.73 -2.35
N SER A 224 8.66 11.42 -2.22
CA SER A 224 7.97 10.40 -3.02
C SER A 224 6.45 10.46 -2.86
N ALA A 225 5.95 10.59 -1.62
CA ALA A 225 4.52 10.73 -1.32
C ALA A 225 3.93 12.02 -1.90
N LEU A 226 4.63 13.15 -1.77
CA LEU A 226 4.24 14.45 -2.31
C LEU A 226 4.17 14.42 -3.83
N ILE A 227 5.18 13.81 -4.48
CA ILE A 227 5.20 13.57 -5.92
C ILE A 227 3.93 12.83 -6.38
N VAL A 228 3.46 11.83 -5.61
CA VAL A 228 2.20 11.13 -5.93
C VAL A 228 1.00 12.05 -5.78
N SER A 229 0.98 12.87 -4.72
CA SER A 229 -0.11 13.80 -4.45
C SER A 229 -0.20 14.92 -5.49
N LEU A 230 0.92 15.34 -6.08
CA LEU A 230 0.98 16.32 -7.16
C LEU A 230 0.53 15.76 -8.51
N GLU A 231 0.41 14.44 -8.66
CA GLU A 231 -0.15 13.80 -9.85
C GLU A 231 -1.69 13.98 -9.97
N LYS A 232 -2.33 14.73 -9.05
CA LYS A 232 -3.77 14.95 -9.02
C LYS A 232 -4.34 15.31 -10.40
N SER A 233 -5.17 14.40 -10.91
CA SER A 233 -6.19 14.74 -11.90
C SER A 233 -7.45 15.16 -11.14
N PRO A 234 -8.01 16.36 -11.39
CA PRO A 234 -9.08 16.97 -10.58
C PRO A 234 -10.41 16.19 -10.52
N LYS A 235 -10.53 15.02 -11.15
CA LYS A 235 -11.75 14.19 -11.19
C LYS A 235 -11.72 12.93 -10.32
N ILE A 236 -10.59 12.55 -9.71
CA ILE A 236 -10.42 11.23 -9.05
C ILE A 236 -10.59 11.26 -7.52
N ASP A 237 -10.60 12.44 -6.88
CA ASP A 237 -10.41 12.57 -5.43
C ASP A 237 -11.62 12.26 -4.54
N ARG A 238 -12.79 11.92 -5.11
CA ARG A 238 -13.93 11.50 -4.26
C ARG A 238 -13.72 10.12 -3.63
N GLY A 239 -12.92 9.23 -4.24
CA GLY A 239 -12.87 7.82 -3.84
C GLY A 239 -12.12 7.53 -2.52
N LEU A 240 -11.05 8.26 -2.21
CA LEU A 240 -10.25 8.01 -1.00
C LEU A 240 -10.96 8.52 0.26
N TRP A 241 -11.49 9.75 0.19
CA TRP A 241 -12.26 10.34 1.29
C TRP A 241 -13.58 9.63 1.51
N TYR A 242 -14.26 9.21 0.43
CA TYR A 242 -15.46 8.38 0.54
C TYR A 242 -15.22 7.08 1.31
N TYR A 243 -14.02 6.48 1.24
CA TYR A 243 -13.73 5.24 1.96
C TYR A 243 -13.32 5.46 3.41
N VAL A 244 -12.61 6.55 3.73
CA VAL A 244 -12.35 6.93 5.13
C VAL A 244 -13.67 7.29 5.81
N ASP A 245 -14.52 8.08 5.14
CA ASP A 245 -15.87 8.36 5.61
C ASP A 245 -16.72 7.09 5.71
N HIS A 246 -16.72 6.21 4.71
CA HIS A 246 -17.48 4.96 4.82
C HIS A 246 -16.91 4.03 5.87
N ALA A 247 -15.60 3.87 6.03
CA ALA A 247 -15.03 3.01 7.07
C ALA A 247 -15.35 3.53 8.48
N ILE A 248 -15.45 4.84 8.66
CA ILE A 248 -15.86 5.47 9.92
C ILE A 248 -17.39 5.39 10.11
N ASN A 249 -18.18 5.48 9.03
CA ASN A 249 -19.64 5.62 9.09
C ASN A 249 -20.46 4.36 8.70
N ASN A 250 -19.85 3.25 8.26
CA ASN A 250 -20.59 2.07 7.72
C ASN A 250 -21.03 0.98 8.69
N ASP A 251 -20.90 1.14 10.00
CA ASP A 251 -21.57 0.19 10.90
C ASP A 251 -23.11 0.28 10.84
N SER A 252 -23.68 1.27 10.13
CA SER A 252 -25.15 1.46 10.04
C SER A 252 -25.82 1.22 8.69
N LEU A 253 -25.08 1.16 7.56
CA LEU A 253 -25.69 1.28 6.21
C LEU A 253 -25.75 -0.01 5.38
N TYR A 254 -25.15 -1.10 5.83
CA TYR A 254 -25.25 -2.40 5.13
C TYR A 254 -26.56 -3.16 5.42
N HIS A 255 -27.43 -2.65 6.29
CA HIS A 255 -28.68 -3.34 6.62
C HIS A 255 -29.89 -2.94 5.76
N ASP A 256 -29.87 -1.83 5.03
CA ASP A 256 -31.09 -1.33 4.37
C ASP A 256 -31.18 -1.52 2.84
N HIS A 257 -30.09 -1.84 2.15
CA HIS A 257 -30.12 -1.90 0.68
C HIS A 257 -30.42 -3.28 0.06
N ASP A 258 -30.31 -4.37 0.81
CA ASP A 258 -30.66 -5.72 0.33
C ASP A 258 -32.11 -6.14 0.65
N ALA A 259 -32.87 -5.33 1.38
CA ALA A 259 -34.27 -5.64 1.72
C ALA A 259 -35.28 -5.37 0.60
N ASN A 260 -34.90 -4.62 -0.46
CA ASN A 260 -35.83 -4.20 -1.53
C ASN A 260 -35.52 -4.74 -2.94
N GLN A 261 -34.66 -5.75 -3.06
CA GLN A 261 -34.46 -6.49 -4.31
C GLN A 261 -34.79 -7.98 -4.14
N LEU A 262 -35.95 -8.27 -3.56
CA LEU A 262 -36.61 -9.54 -3.86
C LEU A 262 -37.16 -9.45 -5.29
N PRO A 263 -36.97 -10.48 -6.13
CA PRO A 263 -37.49 -10.51 -7.48
C PRO A 263 -39.02 -10.52 -7.42
N VAL A 264 -39.64 -9.44 -7.91
CA VAL A 264 -41.08 -9.44 -8.22
C VAL A 264 -41.34 -10.60 -9.16
N ASP A 265 -42.22 -11.45 -8.68
CA ASP A 265 -42.59 -12.74 -9.22
C ASP A 265 -42.81 -12.77 -10.73
N ARG A 266 -42.43 -13.92 -11.28
CA ARG A 266 -43.14 -14.57 -12.38
C ARG A 266 -44.66 -14.44 -12.17
N GLN A 267 -45.29 -13.44 -12.79
CA GLN A 267 -46.67 -13.60 -13.22
C GLN A 267 -46.68 -14.38 -14.52
N SER A 268 -46.73 -15.70 -14.35
CA SER A 268 -47.31 -16.60 -15.32
C SER A 268 -48.83 -16.33 -15.40
N SER A 269 -49.25 -15.62 -16.43
CA SER A 269 -50.64 -15.58 -16.91
C SER A 269 -50.54 -15.50 -18.43
N ARG A 270 -50.60 -16.62 -19.18
CA ARG A 270 -51.75 -17.50 -19.41
C ARG A 270 -52.98 -16.70 -19.89
N THR A 271 -52.90 -16.23 -21.13
CA THR A 271 -54.06 -15.86 -21.98
C THR A 271 -53.76 -16.34 -23.41
N SER A 272 -54.35 -17.49 -23.77
CA SER A 272 -55.36 -17.64 -24.83
C SER A 272 -54.84 -17.28 -26.23
N THR A 273 -54.30 -18.20 -27.04
CA THR A 273 -55.08 -19.10 -27.92
C THR A 273 -56.52 -18.64 -28.16
N LEU A 274 -56.74 -17.80 -29.17
CA LEU A 274 -58.04 -17.70 -29.84
C LEU A 274 -57.90 -17.12 -31.25
N HIS A 275 -58.29 -17.96 -32.22
CA HIS A 275 -58.86 -17.71 -33.54
C HIS A 275 -58.47 -16.49 -34.40
N GLY A 276 -58.02 -16.81 -35.61
CA GLY A 276 -58.07 -15.93 -36.78
C GLY A 276 -57.94 -16.74 -38.07
N ALA A 277 -58.98 -17.50 -38.40
CA ALA A 277 -59.19 -18.07 -39.73
C ALA A 277 -59.77 -17.01 -40.68
N HIS A 278 -59.60 -17.23 -41.99
CA HIS A 278 -60.05 -16.49 -43.18
C HIS A 278 -58.91 -15.77 -43.93
N GLY A 279 -58.71 -15.98 -45.23
CA GLY A 279 -59.48 -16.77 -46.19
C GLY A 279 -58.76 -16.81 -47.54
N HIS A 280 -58.93 -17.93 -48.24
CA HIS A 280 -58.68 -18.04 -49.67
C HIS A 280 -59.90 -17.54 -50.44
N GLY A 281 -59.61 -16.81 -51.53
CA GLY A 281 -60.50 -16.42 -52.61
C GLY A 281 -59.63 -15.85 -53.72
#